data_AF-A0A7C4IR57-F1
#
_entry.id   AF-A0A7C4IR57-F1
#
_cell.length_a   1.000
_cell.length_b   1.000
_cell.length_c   1.000
_cell.angle_alpha   90.00
_cell.angle_beta   90.00
_cell.angle_gamma   90.00
#
_symmetry.space_group_name_H-M   'P 1'
#
loop_
_entity.id
_entity.type
_entity.pdbx_description
1 polymer ?
#
loop_
_entity_poly.entity_id
_entity_poly.type
_entity_poly.pdbx_seq_one_letter_code
_entity_poly.pdbx_strand_id
1 'polypeptide(L)'
;MLSPAKVAEVEHLLASGGLSQRAIARRTGVSRGTVAAIAAGTRRKKPLRPIAGPPFDITGPLKRCPQCGGRVHLPCWACAVEAIKQSRGYRPFAERPTAAGAAAAMVVGMDLRPEHQRRYRRVRRTMLRRLRRWGELGGGADDAPSADAPTCDC
;
A
#
# COMPACT_ATOMS: atom_id res chain seq x y z
N MET A 1 -10.47 -0.18 12.81
CA MET A 1 -11.07 0.75 13.80
C MET A 1 -11.81 -0.09 14.83
N LEU A 2 -11.69 0.20 16.13
CA LEU A 2 -12.39 -0.55 17.17
C LEU A 2 -13.86 -0.08 17.24
N SER A 3 -14.81 -1.02 17.21
CA SER A 3 -16.24 -0.70 17.25
C SER A 3 -16.63 -0.02 18.58
N PRO A 4 -17.65 0.86 18.59
CA PRO A 4 -18.10 1.50 19.82
C PRO A 4 -18.54 0.49 20.88
N ALA A 5 -19.17 -0.61 20.47
CA ALA A 5 -19.56 -1.70 21.37
C ALA A 5 -18.36 -2.33 22.09
N LYS A 6 -17.25 -2.61 21.37
CA LYS A 6 -16.02 -3.14 21.97
C LYS A 6 -15.36 -2.15 22.94
N VAL A 7 -15.50 -0.86 22.69
CA VAL A 7 -14.96 0.18 23.59
C VAL A 7 -15.74 0.21 24.89
N ALA A 8 -17.08 0.20 24.81
CA ALA A 8 -17.94 0.15 25.99
C ALA A 8 -17.70 -1.11 26.84
N GLU A 9 -17.50 -2.26 26.19
CA GLU A 9 -17.12 -3.51 26.87
C GLU A 9 -15.80 -3.36 27.65
N VAL A 10 -14.77 -2.76 27.05
CA VAL A 10 -13.49 -2.51 27.71
C VAL A 10 -13.63 -1.51 28.86
N GLU A 11 -14.39 -0.43 28.68
CA GLU A 11 -14.66 0.58 29.71
C GLU A 11 -15.37 -0.03 30.92
N HIS A 12 -16.38 -0.88 30.69
CA HIS A 12 -17.06 -1.61 31.76
C HIS A 12 -16.11 -2.53 32.54
N LEU A 13 -15.25 -3.29 31.84
CA LEU A 13 -14.28 -4.17 32.50
C LEU A 13 -13.22 -3.39 33.27
N LEU A 14 -12.78 -2.24 32.77
CA LEU A 14 -11.86 -1.35 33.49
C LEU A 14 -12.52 -0.78 34.75
N ALA A 15 -13.78 -0.34 34.66
CA ALA A 15 -14.54 0.18 35.80
C ALA A 15 -14.77 -0.87 36.89
N SER A 16 -14.93 -2.14 36.50
CA SER A 16 -15.09 -3.24 37.47
C SER A 16 -13.84 -3.54 38.31
N GLY A 17 -12.65 -3.09 37.89
CA GLY A 17 -11.39 -3.24 38.62
C GLY A 17 -10.86 -4.68 38.79
N GLY A 18 -11.65 -5.70 38.48
CA GLY A 18 -11.33 -7.11 38.75
C GLY A 18 -10.34 -7.77 37.80
N LEU A 19 -9.98 -7.11 36.68
CA LEU A 19 -9.10 -7.67 35.66
C LEU A 19 -7.94 -6.73 35.33
N SER A 20 -6.75 -7.29 35.21
CA SER A 20 -5.60 -6.56 34.66
C SER A 20 -5.83 -6.24 33.17
N GLN A 21 -5.19 -5.17 32.67
CA GLN A 21 -5.29 -4.79 31.24
C GLN A 21 -4.90 -5.93 30.29
N ARG A 22 -3.97 -6.80 30.69
CA ARG A 22 -3.57 -8.00 29.92
C ARG A 22 -4.70 -9.05 29.87
N ALA A 23 -5.43 -9.23 30.96
CA ALA A 23 -6.59 -10.11 31.00
C ALA A 23 -7.75 -9.55 30.16
N ILE A 24 -8.00 -8.24 30.26
CA ILE A 24 -9.01 -7.54 29.45
C ILE A 24 -8.69 -7.68 27.95
N ALA A 25 -7.43 -7.48 27.56
CA ALA A 25 -6.98 -7.64 26.18
C ALA A 25 -7.27 -9.04 25.62
N ARG A 26 -6.93 -10.09 26.39
CA ARG A 26 -7.19 -11.49 25.99
C ARG A 26 -8.69 -11.79 25.89
N ARG A 27 -9.49 -11.30 26.84
CA ARG A 27 -10.93 -11.54 26.88
C ARG A 27 -11.68 -10.84 25.75
N THR A 28 -11.30 -9.61 25.44
CA THR A 28 -12.01 -8.77 24.46
C THR A 28 -11.46 -8.90 23.03
N GLY A 29 -10.29 -9.52 22.86
CA GLY A 29 -9.57 -9.60 21.57
C GLY A 29 -8.93 -8.26 21.14
N VAL A 30 -8.80 -7.31 22.08
CA VAL A 30 -8.24 -5.98 21.83
C VAL A 30 -6.77 -5.94 22.24
N SER A 31 -5.92 -5.27 21.47
CA SER A 31 -4.49 -5.18 21.81
C SER A 31 -4.27 -4.45 23.14
N ARG A 32 -3.26 -4.88 23.91
CA ARG A 32 -2.90 -4.25 25.20
C ARG A 32 -2.69 -2.74 25.08
N GLY A 33 -2.03 -2.28 24.01
CA GLY A 33 -1.81 -0.86 23.77
C GLY A 33 -3.11 -0.07 23.58
N THR A 34 -4.11 -0.68 22.95
CA THR A 34 -5.44 -0.07 22.79
C THR A 34 -6.18 0.00 24.13
N VAL A 35 -6.12 -1.06 24.94
CA VAL A 35 -6.69 -1.07 26.30
C VAL A 35 -6.05 0.01 27.17
N ALA A 36 -4.71 0.14 27.11
CA ALA A 36 -3.98 1.19 27.84
C ALA A 36 -4.39 2.61 27.37
N ALA A 37 -4.56 2.82 26.06
CA ALA A 37 -5.02 4.10 25.53
C ALA A 37 -6.47 4.43 25.92
N ILE A 38 -7.34 3.42 26.09
CA ILE A 38 -8.70 3.59 26.61
C ILE A 38 -8.64 3.96 28.10
N ALA A 39 -7.88 3.20 28.89
CA ALA A 39 -7.72 3.46 30.33
C ALA A 39 -7.12 4.85 30.62
N ALA A 40 -6.20 5.32 29.78
CA ALA A 40 -5.60 6.65 29.90
C ALA A 40 -6.48 7.78 29.34
N GLY A 41 -7.64 7.48 28.73
CA GLY A 41 -8.48 8.46 28.05
C GLY A 41 -7.83 9.10 26.81
N THR A 42 -6.66 8.64 26.38
CA THR A 42 -5.89 9.21 25.26
C THR A 42 -6.33 8.68 23.91
N ARG A 43 -7.23 7.68 23.87
CA ARG A 43 -7.82 7.19 22.63
C ARG A 43 -8.61 8.30 21.94
N ARG A 44 -8.02 8.87 20.87
CA ARG A 44 -8.72 9.80 19.99
C ARG A 44 -9.98 9.13 19.44
N LYS A 45 -11.15 9.60 19.88
CA LYS A 45 -12.46 9.30 19.28
C LYS A 45 -12.48 9.97 17.91
N LYS A 46 -11.79 9.38 16.91
CA LYS A 46 -11.97 9.84 15.53
C LYS A 46 -13.43 9.56 15.19
N PRO A 47 -14.25 10.58 14.88
CA PRO A 47 -15.56 10.31 14.33
C PRO A 47 -15.34 9.41 13.11
N LEU A 48 -16.22 8.43 12.92
CA LEU A 48 -16.31 7.76 11.64
C LEU A 48 -16.52 8.87 10.63
N ARG A 49 -15.50 9.17 9.82
CA ARG A 49 -15.71 10.08 8.70
C ARG A 49 -16.75 9.35 7.85
N PRO A 50 -17.91 9.96 7.57
CA PRO A 50 -18.80 9.39 6.57
C PRO A 50 -17.93 9.15 5.34
N ILE A 51 -17.96 7.90 4.85
CA ILE A 51 -17.36 7.61 3.55
C ILE A 51 -18.23 8.41 2.60
N ALA A 52 -17.76 9.60 2.22
CA ALA A 52 -18.41 10.35 1.17
C ALA A 52 -18.40 9.43 -0.05
N GLY A 53 -19.60 9.11 -0.54
CA GLY A 53 -19.74 8.39 -1.79
C GLY A 53 -19.03 9.14 -2.93
N PRO A 54 -18.92 8.51 -4.11
CA PRO A 54 -18.43 9.24 -5.28
C PRO A 54 -19.26 10.53 -5.45
N PRO A 55 -18.64 11.64 -5.90
CA PRO A 55 -19.32 12.93 -6.05
C PRO A 55 -20.36 12.95 -7.17
N PHE A 56 -20.60 11.81 -7.81
CA PHE A 56 -21.54 11.62 -8.91
C PHE A 56 -22.09 10.19 -8.88
N ASP A 57 -23.27 10.01 -9.45
CA ASP A 57 -23.90 8.71 -9.57
C ASP A 57 -23.24 7.88 -10.67
N ILE A 58 -22.81 6.67 -10.31
CA ILE A 58 -22.22 5.71 -11.25
C ILE A 58 -23.37 4.89 -11.86
N THR A 59 -23.99 5.43 -12.90
CA THR A 59 -25.16 4.83 -13.58
C THR A 59 -24.87 4.38 -15.01
N GLY A 60 -23.69 4.67 -15.55
CA GLY A 60 -23.35 4.34 -16.93
C GLY A 60 -22.99 2.87 -17.17
N PRO A 61 -23.02 2.40 -18.43
CA PRO A 61 -22.59 1.06 -18.80
C PRO A 61 -21.09 0.84 -18.54
N LEU A 62 -20.70 -0.41 -18.31
CA LEU A 62 -19.30 -0.81 -18.17
C LEU A 62 -18.58 -0.66 -19.52
N LYS A 63 -17.69 0.34 -19.66
CA LYS A 63 -16.95 0.65 -20.89
C LYS A 63 -15.48 0.94 -20.56
N ARG A 64 -14.61 0.98 -21.58
CA ARG A 64 -13.24 1.50 -21.39
C ARG A 64 -13.28 3.03 -21.34
N CYS A 65 -12.61 3.60 -20.35
CA CYS A 65 -12.46 5.04 -20.24
C CYS A 65 -11.53 5.55 -21.36
N PRO A 66 -11.92 6.60 -22.12
CA PRO A 66 -11.07 7.13 -23.18
C PRO A 66 -9.82 7.85 -22.64
N GLN A 67 -9.80 8.24 -21.37
CA GLN A 67 -8.73 9.04 -20.79
C GLN A 67 -7.62 8.18 -20.14
N CYS A 68 -7.99 7.12 -19.41
CA CYS A 68 -7.02 6.23 -18.75
C CYS A 68 -7.00 4.80 -19.29
N GLY A 69 -7.91 4.43 -20.21
CA GLY A 69 -8.01 3.09 -20.78
C GLY A 69 -8.63 2.02 -19.88
N GLY A 70 -8.89 2.32 -18.60
CA GLY A 70 -9.46 1.39 -17.62
C GLY A 70 -10.91 0.98 -17.94
N ARG A 71 -11.27 -0.28 -17.68
CA ARG A 71 -12.65 -0.78 -17.84
C ARG A 71 -13.46 -0.43 -16.59
N VAL A 72 -14.32 0.58 -16.69
CA VAL A 72 -15.06 1.19 -15.57
C VAL A 72 -16.49 1.53 -15.98
N HIS A 73 -17.37 1.72 -15.00
CA HIS A 73 -18.64 2.39 -15.25
C HIS A 73 -18.38 3.88 -15.46
N LEU A 74 -18.98 4.46 -16.50
CA LEU A 74 -18.84 5.89 -16.77
C LEU A 74 -19.82 6.70 -15.90
N PRO A 75 -19.40 7.86 -15.38
CA PRO A 75 -18.08 8.50 -15.54
C PRO A 75 -16.95 7.85 -14.71
N CYS A 76 -15.70 7.95 -15.21
CA CYS A 76 -14.55 7.25 -14.62
C CYS A 76 -14.12 7.84 -13.27
N TRP A 77 -14.41 7.12 -12.19
CA TRP A 77 -14.03 7.53 -10.83
C TRP A 77 -12.52 7.63 -10.61
N ALA A 78 -11.72 6.77 -11.25
CA ALA A 78 -10.27 6.86 -11.17
C ALA A 78 -9.76 8.20 -11.74
N CYS A 79 -10.23 8.60 -12.93
CA CYS A 79 -9.88 9.88 -13.53
C CYS A 79 -10.35 11.06 -12.68
N ALA A 80 -11.56 10.99 -12.11
CA ALA A 80 -12.06 12.04 -11.24
C ALA A 80 -11.21 12.21 -9.96
N VAL A 81 -10.81 11.10 -9.32
CA VAL A 81 -9.92 11.14 -8.15
C VAL A 81 -8.56 11.71 -8.50
N GLU A 82 -7.99 11.34 -9.66
CA GLU A 82 -6.71 11.91 -10.12
C GLU A 82 -6.81 13.41 -10.39
N ALA A 83 -7.90 13.89 -11.00
CA ALA A 83 -8.14 15.33 -11.19
C ALA A 83 -8.26 16.06 -9.84
N ILE A 84 -8.96 15.48 -8.85
CA ILE A 84 -9.06 16.04 -7.49
C ILE A 84 -7.68 16.08 -6.81
N LYS A 85 -6.87 15.03 -6.95
CA LYS A 85 -5.50 14.98 -6.43
C LYS A 85 -4.66 16.11 -7.04
N GLN A 86 -4.64 16.21 -8.38
CA GLN A 86 -3.87 17.23 -9.09
C GLN A 86 -4.30 18.66 -8.69
N SER A 87 -5.60 18.94 -8.64
CA SER A 87 -6.12 20.26 -8.24
C SER A 87 -5.79 20.64 -6.79
N ARG A 88 -5.65 19.66 -5.88
CA ARG A 88 -5.24 19.89 -4.48
C ARG A 88 -3.73 19.95 -4.29
N GLY A 89 -2.95 19.97 -5.37
CA GLY A 89 -1.49 19.95 -5.32
C GLY A 89 -0.94 18.64 -4.74
N TYR A 90 -1.70 17.54 -4.79
CA TYR A 90 -1.18 16.23 -4.45
C TYR A 90 -0.10 15.86 -5.47
N ARG A 91 1.15 15.91 -5.04
CA ARG A 91 2.26 15.35 -5.80
C ARG A 91 2.31 13.85 -5.54
N PRO A 92 2.28 13.00 -6.59
CA PRO A 92 2.57 11.59 -6.45
C PRO A 92 3.84 11.39 -5.61
N PHE A 93 3.89 10.33 -4.81
CA PHE A 93 5.07 10.04 -4.00
C PHE A 93 6.35 9.93 -4.85
N ALA A 94 6.21 9.52 -6.12
CA ALA A 94 7.29 9.49 -7.11
C ALA A 94 7.84 10.88 -7.51
N GLU A 95 7.06 11.95 -7.34
CA GLU A 95 7.44 13.33 -7.70
C GLU A 95 7.85 14.17 -6.49
N ARG A 96 7.78 13.62 -5.27
CA ARG A 96 8.51 14.25 -4.17
C ARG A 96 9.99 14.19 -4.53
N PRO A 97 10.72 15.31 -4.57
CA PRO A 97 12.17 15.26 -4.57
C PRO A 97 12.57 14.67 -3.23
N THR A 98 12.61 13.35 -3.18
CA THR A 98 13.33 12.65 -2.14
C THR A 98 14.78 13.07 -2.30
N ALA A 99 15.53 13.17 -1.20
CA ALA A 99 16.99 13.19 -1.29
C ALA A 99 17.51 11.99 -2.12
N ALA A 100 16.70 10.94 -2.33
CA ALA A 100 16.94 9.81 -3.21
C ALA A 100 16.76 10.08 -4.72
N GLY A 101 16.11 11.16 -5.15
CA GLY A 101 16.17 11.64 -6.53
C GLY A 101 17.52 12.30 -6.85
N ALA A 102 18.12 12.96 -5.85
CA ALA A 102 19.53 13.39 -5.91
C ALA A 102 20.49 12.20 -5.71
N ALA A 103 20.12 11.19 -4.92
CA ALA A 103 20.88 9.96 -4.72
C ALA A 103 20.48 8.81 -5.67
N ALA A 104 19.80 9.06 -6.78
CA ALA A 104 19.73 8.11 -7.89
C ALA A 104 21.11 7.94 -8.57
N ALA A 105 22.11 8.75 -8.19
CA ALA A 105 23.52 8.52 -8.47
C ALA A 105 24.23 7.62 -7.43
N MET A 106 23.62 7.29 -6.28
CA MET A 106 24.19 6.40 -5.27
C MET A 106 23.28 5.18 -5.06
N VAL A 107 23.63 4.13 -5.78
CA VAL A 107 23.48 2.70 -5.47
C VAL A 107 22.83 2.45 -4.10
N VAL A 108 21.68 1.76 -4.10
CA VAL A 108 21.08 1.16 -2.90
C VAL A 108 22.18 0.42 -2.12
N GLY A 109 22.64 1.05 -1.04
CA GLY A 109 23.73 0.57 -0.18
C GLY A 109 23.25 -0.59 0.69
N MET A 110 22.88 -1.70 0.07
CA MET A 110 22.89 -2.97 0.77
C MET A 110 24.34 -3.46 0.77
N ASP A 111 24.99 -3.41 1.94
CA ASP A 111 26.25 -4.12 2.18
C ASP A 111 25.98 -5.64 2.17
N LEU A 112 25.79 -6.16 0.96
CA LEU A 112 25.73 -7.58 0.71
C LEU A 112 27.10 -8.16 1.08
N ARG A 113 27.10 -9.31 1.78
CA ARG A 113 28.33 -10.09 1.96
C ARG A 113 29.01 -10.32 0.60
N PRO A 114 30.35 -10.37 0.54
CA PRO A 114 31.10 -10.46 -0.73
C PRO A 114 30.62 -11.59 -1.67
N GLU A 115 30.18 -12.71 -1.12
CA GLU A 115 29.62 -13.85 -1.86
C GLU A 115 28.31 -13.51 -2.58
N HIS A 116 27.39 -12.82 -1.89
CA HIS A 116 26.12 -12.38 -2.45
C HIS A 116 26.31 -11.28 -3.49
N GLN A 117 27.30 -10.41 -3.31
CA GLN A 117 27.65 -9.41 -4.34
C GLN A 117 28.08 -10.07 -5.65
N ARG A 118 28.87 -11.15 -5.60
CA ARG A 118 29.29 -11.89 -6.79
C ARG A 118 28.10 -12.53 -7.51
N ARG A 119 27.19 -13.15 -6.76
CA ARG A 119 25.96 -13.74 -7.30
C ARG A 119 25.07 -12.67 -7.95
N TYR A 120 24.84 -11.55 -7.26
CA TYR A 120 24.03 -10.44 -7.77
C TYR A 120 24.64 -9.83 -9.04
N ARG A 121 25.96 -9.57 -9.05
CA ARG A 121 26.66 -9.05 -10.23
C ARG A 121 26.57 -10.00 -11.43
N ARG A 122 26.63 -11.32 -11.20
CA ARG A 122 26.46 -12.34 -12.26
C ARG A 122 25.03 -12.29 -12.83
N VAL A 123 24.00 -12.35 -11.98
CA VAL A 123 22.59 -12.31 -12.42
C VAL A 123 22.28 -11.00 -13.15
N ARG A 124 22.74 -9.86 -12.63
CA ARG A 124 22.54 -8.55 -13.24
C ARG A 124 23.18 -8.44 -14.62
N ARG A 125 24.39 -8.97 -14.83
CA ARG A 125 25.02 -9.02 -16.16
C ARG A 125 24.21 -9.88 -17.14
N THR A 126 23.69 -11.02 -16.70
CA THR A 126 22.85 -11.88 -17.53
C THR A 126 21.56 -11.19 -17.92
N MET A 127 20.87 -10.54 -16.96
CA MET A 127 19.66 -9.77 -17.25
C MET A 127 19.92 -8.63 -18.23
N LEU A 128 20.99 -7.85 -18.06
CA LEU A 128 21.31 -6.73 -18.96
C LEU A 128 21.63 -7.21 -20.39
N ARG A 129 22.30 -8.36 -20.55
CA ARG A 129 22.51 -8.97 -21.86
C ARG A 129 21.21 -9.42 -22.51
N ARG A 130 20.32 -10.04 -21.73
CA ARG A 130 18.99 -10.45 -22.21
C ARG A 130 18.16 -9.24 -22.62
N LEU A 131 18.18 -8.16 -21.82
CA LEU A 131 17.46 -6.92 -22.11
C LEU A 131 17.98 -6.22 -23.37
N ARG A 132 19.31 -6.15 -23.55
CA ARG A 132 19.93 -5.60 -24.77
C ARG A 132 19.54 -6.41 -26.01
N ARG A 133 19.66 -7.73 -25.93
CA ARG A 133 19.21 -8.63 -27.01
C ARG A 133 17.72 -8.45 -27.31
N TRP A 134 16.89 -8.22 -26.30
CA TRP A 134 15.45 -8.01 -26.47
C TRP A 134 15.14 -6.64 -27.12
N GLY A 135 15.90 -5.60 -26.79
CA GLY A 135 15.82 -4.29 -27.46
C GLY A 135 16.33 -4.31 -28.91
N GLU A 136 17.36 -5.10 -29.21
CA GLU A 136 17.89 -5.29 -30.58
C GLU A 136 16.91 -6.07 -31.48
N LEU A 137 16.05 -6.92 -30.91
CA LEU A 137 15.04 -7.69 -31.63
C LEU A 137 13.71 -6.93 -31.84
N GLY A 138 13.64 -5.64 -31.48
CA GLY A 138 12.43 -4.83 -31.67
C GLY A 138 11.24 -5.26 -30.81
N GLY A 139 11.48 -5.85 -29.63
CA GLY A 139 10.42 -6.25 -28.70
C GLY A 139 9.57 -5.07 -28.25
N GLY A 140 8.36 -4.97 -28.79
CA GLY A 140 7.33 -4.04 -28.31
C GLY A 140 6.91 -4.39 -26.88
N ALA A 141 6.39 -3.42 -26.14
CA ALA A 141 6.04 -3.53 -24.72
C ALA A 141 5.06 -4.67 -24.37
N ASP A 142 4.40 -5.26 -25.38
CA ASP A 142 3.41 -6.32 -25.22
C ASP A 142 4.02 -7.74 -25.17
N ASP A 143 5.29 -7.93 -25.56
CA ASP A 143 5.96 -9.23 -25.60
C ASP A 143 6.91 -9.49 -24.41
N ALA A 144 6.83 -8.67 -23.35
CA ALA A 144 7.69 -8.83 -22.19
C ALA A 144 7.52 -10.25 -21.61
N PRO A 145 8.59 -11.05 -21.46
CA PRO A 145 8.47 -12.40 -20.93
C PRO A 145 7.86 -12.31 -19.53
N SER A 146 6.69 -12.95 -19.34
CA SER A 146 6.02 -13.03 -18.05
C SER A 146 7.01 -13.56 -17.02
N ALA A 147 6.95 -13.00 -15.81
CA ALA A 147 7.76 -13.42 -14.68
C ALA A 147 7.27 -14.75 -14.08
N ASP A 148 6.87 -15.71 -14.92
CA ASP A 148 6.57 -17.06 -14.50
C ASP A 148 7.88 -17.74 -14.13
N ALA A 149 8.12 -17.71 -12.82
CA ALA A 149 9.24 -18.29 -12.14
C ALA A 149 9.40 -19.78 -12.46
N PRO A 150 10.62 -20.32 -12.46
CA PRO A 150 10.78 -21.75 -12.30
C PRO A 150 10.25 -22.15 -10.92
N THR A 151 9.19 -22.96 -10.89
CA THR A 151 8.79 -23.71 -9.71
C THR A 151 9.98 -24.55 -9.26
N CYS A 152 10.51 -24.26 -8.08
CA CYS A 152 11.36 -25.21 -7.37
C CYS A 152 10.44 -26.34 -6.88
N ASP A 153 10.51 -27.48 -7.55
CA ASP A 153 10.09 -28.75 -6.94
C ASP A 153 11.08 -29.07 -5.81
N CYS A 154 10.55 -29.16 -4.60
CA CYS A 154 11.18 -29.77 -3.43
C CYS A 154 10.31 -30.94 -3.00
#